data_AF-A0A3B8L694-F1
#
_entry.id   AF-A0A3B8L694-F1
#
_cell.length_a   1.000
_cell.length_b   1.000
_cell.length_c   1.000
_cell.angle_alpha   90.00
_cell.angle_beta   90.00
_cell.angle_gamma   90.00
#
_symmetry.space_group_name_H-M   'P 1'
#
loop_
_entity.id
_entity.type
_entity.pdbx_description
1 polymer ?
#
loop_
_entity_poly.entity_id
_entity_poly.type
_entity_poly.pdbx_seq_one_letter_code
_entity_poly.pdbx_strand_id
1 'polypeptide(L)'
;KVDPDSVNRDVDTQGVQRLYDWVERWQPGLVDANGRGEVCLYTNTPDLDFLIGTHPRADNVLLAGGFSGHGFKFSILVGDILADLALDGRTDRKIERFAVDRFL
;
A
#
# COMPACT_ATOMS: atom_id res chain seq x y z
N LYS A 1 -2.25 14.89 -0.16
CA LYS A 1 -2.66 14.12 -1.35
C LYS A 1 -1.97 14.73 -2.56
N VAL A 2 -1.62 13.93 -3.56
CA VAL A 2 -0.96 14.37 -4.80
C VAL A 2 -1.75 13.79 -5.98
N ASP A 3 -1.78 14.50 -7.09
CA ASP A 3 -2.31 13.97 -8.35
C ASP A 3 -1.31 12.94 -8.91
N PRO A 4 -1.71 11.68 -9.14
CA PRO A 4 -0.81 10.63 -9.61
C PRO A 4 -0.18 10.91 -10.98
N ASP A 5 -0.81 11.74 -11.81
CA ASP A 5 -0.32 12.07 -13.15
C ASP A 5 0.70 13.22 -13.16
N SER A 6 0.84 13.95 -12.04
CA SER A 6 1.71 15.13 -11.92
C SER A 6 2.66 15.08 -10.72
N VAL A 7 3.01 13.88 -10.27
CA VAL A 7 3.88 13.66 -9.09
C VAL A 7 5.30 14.13 -9.36
N ASN A 8 5.79 15.02 -8.49
CA ASN A 8 7.22 15.30 -8.43
C ASN A 8 7.98 14.04 -7.96
N ARG A 9 8.89 13.54 -8.80
CA ARG A 9 9.72 12.36 -8.51
C ARG A 9 11.12 12.70 -8.00
N ASP A 10 11.44 13.98 -7.83
CA ASP A 10 12.69 14.41 -7.24
C ASP A 10 12.75 14.00 -5.76
N VAL A 11 13.88 13.43 -5.37
CA VAL A 11 14.15 13.05 -3.98
C VAL A 11 14.33 14.32 -3.14
N ASP A 12 13.56 14.44 -2.05
CA ASP A 12 13.74 15.51 -1.06
C ASP A 12 15.05 15.32 -0.30
N THR A 13 16.10 16.01 -0.74
CA THR A 13 17.43 15.94 -0.12
C THR A 13 17.43 16.43 1.32
N GLN A 14 16.58 17.40 1.68
CA GLN A 14 16.44 17.87 3.06
C GLN A 14 15.75 16.81 3.92
N GLY A 15 14.73 16.14 3.39
CA GLY A 15 14.06 15.02 4.04
C GLY A 15 14.97 13.82 4.27
N VAL A 16 15.80 13.51 3.28
CA VAL A 16 16.85 12.50 3.40
C VAL A 16 17.85 12.89 4.48
N GLN A 17 18.31 14.15 4.54
CA GLN A 17 19.21 14.60 5.61
C GLN A 17 18.59 14.45 7.01
N ARG A 18 17.31 14.80 7.18
CA ARG A 18 16.60 14.60 8.46
C ARG A 18 16.56 13.12 8.87
N LEU A 19 16.43 12.20 7.91
CA LEU A 19 16.48 10.76 8.18
C LEU A 19 17.88 10.34 8.63
N TYR A 20 18.94 10.80 7.95
CA TYR A 20 20.33 10.53 8.35
C TYR A 20 20.62 11.03 9.77
N ASP A 21 20.26 12.28 10.08
CA ASP A 21 20.46 12.87 11.41
C ASP A 21 19.73 12.07 12.50
N TRP A 22 18.52 11.55 12.19
CA TRP A 22 17.76 10.70 13.10
C TRP A 22 18.47 9.36 13.33
N VAL A 23 18.95 8.71 12.27
CA VAL A 23 19.63 7.42 12.42
C VAL A 23 20.94 7.58 13.18
N GLU A 24 21.78 8.57 12.85
CA GLU A 24 23.05 8.79 13.54
C GLU A 24 22.85 9.06 15.05
N ARG A 25 21.77 9.77 15.42
CA ARG A 25 21.42 10.01 16.82
C ARG A 25 21.14 8.71 17.61
N TRP A 26 20.51 7.73 16.98
CA TRP A 26 20.03 6.52 17.68
C TRP A 26 20.86 5.26 17.39
N GLN A 27 21.58 5.24 16.27
CA GLN A 27 22.46 4.17 15.81
C GLN A 27 23.69 4.78 15.10
N PRO A 28 24.64 5.33 15.88
CA PRO A 28 25.83 5.97 15.32
C PRO A 28 26.61 5.03 14.38
N GLY A 29 26.97 5.53 13.21
CA GLY A 29 27.76 4.79 12.22
C GLY A 29 27.00 3.71 11.43
N LEU A 30 25.67 3.62 11.57
CA LEU A 30 24.86 2.66 10.80
C LEU A 30 24.78 3.00 9.31
N VAL A 31 24.77 4.30 8.97
CA VAL A 31 24.48 4.75 7.60
C VAL A 31 25.71 5.38 6.96
N ASP A 32 26.06 4.87 5.77
CA ASP A 32 26.92 5.55 4.81
C ASP A 32 26.07 6.59 4.03
N ALA A 33 26.64 7.76 3.76
CA ALA A 33 26.04 8.83 2.98
C ALA A 33 25.70 8.46 1.51
N ASN A 34 26.04 7.26 1.04
CA ASN A 34 25.82 6.79 -0.34
C ASN A 34 24.47 6.07 -0.59
N GLY A 35 23.44 6.31 0.22
CA GLY A 35 22.12 5.71 0.04
C GLY A 35 21.41 6.12 -1.26
N ARG A 36 20.56 5.23 -1.80
CA ARG A 36 19.65 5.52 -2.92
C ARG A 36 18.29 5.97 -2.39
N GLY A 37 17.79 7.10 -2.89
CA GLY A 37 16.44 7.59 -2.62
C GLY A 37 15.51 7.39 -3.81
N GLU A 38 14.24 7.11 -3.55
CA GLU A 38 13.19 7.02 -4.56
C GLU A 38 11.87 7.59 -4.03
N VAL A 39 11.07 8.17 -4.93
CA VAL A 39 9.74 8.69 -4.60
C VAL A 39 8.67 7.70 -5.07
N CYS A 40 7.89 7.20 -4.13
CA CYS A 40 6.79 6.27 -4.38
C CYS A 40 5.44 6.89 -3.97
N LEU A 41 4.34 6.36 -4.52
CA LEU A 41 2.98 6.77 -4.21
C LEU A 41 2.27 5.71 -3.39
N TYR A 42 1.51 6.18 -2.40
CA TYR A 42 0.59 5.32 -1.66
C TYR A 42 -0.84 5.56 -2.13
N THR A 43 -1.48 4.47 -2.56
CA THR A 43 -2.93 4.42 -2.77
C THR A 43 -3.59 4.24 -1.41
N ASN A 44 -4.00 5.34 -0.79
CA ASN A 44 -4.61 5.37 0.53
C ASN A 44 -6.14 5.33 0.46
N THR A 45 -6.76 4.54 1.32
CA THR A 45 -8.18 4.61 1.65
C THR A 45 -8.43 5.61 2.80
N PRO A 46 -9.68 6.08 3.00
CA PRO A 46 -10.00 6.98 4.10
C PRO A 46 -9.68 6.42 5.50
N ASP A 47 -9.81 5.11 5.69
CA ASP A 47 -9.55 4.40 6.95
C ASP A 47 -8.17 3.73 7.00
N LEU A 48 -7.32 3.95 5.97
CA LEU A 48 -5.99 3.36 5.82
C LEU A 48 -5.98 1.83 5.77
N ASP A 49 -7.10 1.21 5.36
CA ASP A 49 -7.27 -0.24 5.26
C ASP A 49 -7.59 -0.74 3.84
N PHE A 50 -7.50 -2.05 3.60
CA PHE A 50 -7.63 -2.63 2.25
C PHE A 50 -9.03 -2.47 1.64
N LEU A 51 -9.10 -2.42 0.32
CA LEU A 51 -10.32 -2.68 -0.45
C LEU A 51 -10.15 -4.02 -1.16
N ILE A 52 -10.93 -5.03 -0.79
CA ILE A 52 -10.86 -6.39 -1.34
C ILE A 52 -12.29 -6.90 -1.57
N GLY A 53 -12.55 -7.43 -2.77
CA GLY A 53 -13.84 -8.04 -3.12
C GLY A 53 -14.22 -7.82 -4.57
N THR A 54 -15.45 -8.23 -4.91
CA THR A 54 -15.98 -8.12 -6.28
C THR A 54 -16.52 -6.72 -6.54
N HIS A 55 -16.26 -6.18 -7.73
CA HIS A 55 -16.74 -4.86 -8.12
C HIS A 55 -18.28 -4.80 -8.10
N PRO A 56 -18.91 -3.79 -7.46
CA PRO A 56 -20.34 -3.78 -7.17
C PRO A 56 -21.26 -3.69 -8.40
N ARG A 57 -20.69 -3.41 -9.58
CA ARG A 57 -21.41 -3.36 -10.88
C ARG A 57 -20.86 -4.34 -11.92
N ALA A 58 -19.87 -5.16 -11.57
CA ALA A 58 -19.22 -6.10 -12.49
C ALA A 58 -18.77 -7.33 -11.70
N ASP A 59 -19.61 -8.36 -11.70
CA ASP A 59 -19.41 -9.60 -10.93
C ASP A 59 -18.19 -10.41 -11.38
N ASN A 60 -17.70 -10.16 -12.59
CA ASN A 60 -16.49 -10.76 -13.16
C ASN A 60 -15.19 -9.95 -12.91
N VAL A 61 -15.24 -8.92 -12.06
CA VAL A 61 -14.07 -8.07 -11.74
C VAL A 61 -13.79 -8.12 -10.24
N LEU A 62 -12.61 -8.59 -9.87
CA LEU A 62 -12.10 -8.50 -8.50
C LEU A 62 -11.26 -7.24 -8.32
N LEU A 63 -11.41 -6.61 -7.16
CA LEU A 63 -10.60 -5.48 -6.73
C LEU A 63 -9.77 -5.87 -5.52
N ALA A 64 -8.49 -5.46 -5.54
CA ALA A 64 -7.59 -5.51 -4.41
C ALA A 64 -6.68 -4.28 -4.45
N GLY A 65 -6.90 -3.35 -3.53
CA GLY A 65 -6.20 -2.07 -3.54
C GLY A 65 -6.32 -1.32 -2.22
N GLY A 66 -5.98 -0.03 -2.25
CA GLY A 66 -6.09 0.80 -1.06
C GLY A 66 -5.10 0.42 0.06
N PHE A 67 -3.99 -0.22 -0.29
CA PHE A 67 -3.07 -0.84 0.66
C PHE A 67 -2.35 0.11 1.62
N SER A 68 -2.52 1.41 1.45
CA SER A 68 -2.16 2.44 2.44
C SER A 68 -0.75 2.32 3.04
N GLY A 69 0.21 1.91 2.22
CA GLY A 69 1.62 1.79 2.60
C GLY A 69 2.03 0.48 3.29
N HIS A 70 1.10 -0.46 3.47
CA HIS A 70 1.37 -1.70 4.21
C HIS A 70 1.05 -2.98 3.43
N GLY A 71 0.64 -2.88 2.17
CA GLY A 71 0.27 -4.03 1.33
C GLY A 71 1.38 -5.06 1.12
N PHE A 72 2.66 -4.67 1.10
CA PHE A 72 3.77 -5.59 0.82
C PHE A 72 3.78 -6.81 1.77
N LYS A 73 3.66 -6.58 3.08
CA LYS A 73 3.64 -7.65 4.10
C LYS A 73 2.40 -8.53 4.05
N PHE A 74 1.34 -8.10 3.36
CA PHE A 74 0.10 -8.86 3.21
C PHE A 74 -0.09 -9.42 1.80
N SER A 75 0.82 -9.15 0.88
CA SER A 75 0.69 -9.52 -0.54
C SER A 75 0.41 -11.00 -0.76
N ILE A 76 1.08 -11.88 -0.01
CA ILE A 76 0.87 -13.34 -0.07
C ILE A 76 -0.56 -13.69 0.37
N LEU A 77 -1.01 -13.15 1.50
CA LEU A 77 -2.35 -13.41 2.03
C LEU A 77 -3.46 -12.86 1.12
N VAL A 78 -3.27 -11.65 0.58
CA VAL A 78 -4.21 -11.04 -0.35
C VAL A 78 -4.27 -11.82 -1.66
N GLY A 79 -3.13 -12.30 -2.16
CA GLY A 79 -3.08 -13.15 -3.34
C GLY A 79 -3.89 -14.44 -3.16
N ASP A 80 -3.76 -15.10 -2.01
CA ASP A 80 -4.52 -16.29 -1.64
C ASP A 80 -6.03 -16.02 -1.59
N ILE A 81 -6.45 -14.92 -0.95
CA ILE A 81 -7.85 -14.45 -0.94
C ILE A 81 -8.39 -14.25 -2.36
N LEU A 82 -7.61 -13.61 -3.24
CA LEU A 82 -8.05 -13.34 -4.60
C LEU A 82 -8.12 -14.62 -5.45
N ALA A 83 -7.27 -15.60 -5.19
CA ALA A 83 -7.35 -16.91 -5.84
C ALA A 83 -8.66 -17.62 -5.47
N ASP A 84 -8.98 -17.69 -4.17
CA ASP A 84 -10.26 -18.24 -3.67
C ASP A 84 -11.46 -17.54 -4.32
N LEU A 85 -11.47 -16.20 -4.32
CA LEU A 85 -12.56 -15.41 -4.91
C LEU A 85 -12.68 -15.64 -6.42
N ALA A 86 -11.57 -15.81 -7.14
CA ALA A 86 -11.57 -16.00 -8.59
C ALA A 86 -12.01 -17.41 -9.01
N LEU A 87 -11.66 -18.43 -8.22
CA LEU A 87 -11.92 -19.84 -8.55
C LEU A 87 -13.27 -20.31 -7.99
N ASP A 88 -13.58 -19.93 -6.75
CA ASP A 88 -14.70 -20.48 -5.99
C ASP A 88 -15.79 -19.43 -5.69
N GLY A 89 -15.55 -18.16 -6.01
CA GLY A 89 -16.48 -17.05 -5.73
C GLY A 89 -16.61 -16.69 -4.25
N ARG A 90 -15.81 -17.31 -3.37
CA ARG A 90 -15.80 -17.08 -1.91
C ARG A 90 -14.44 -17.43 -1.33
N THR A 91 -14.11 -16.86 -0.18
CA THR A 91 -12.97 -17.28 0.65
C THR A 91 -13.47 -17.56 2.08
N ASP A 92 -12.83 -18.46 2.80
CA ASP A 92 -13.13 -18.71 4.22
C ASP A 92 -12.49 -17.65 5.16
N ARG A 93 -11.70 -16.74 4.59
CA ARG A 93 -11.08 -15.62 5.31
C ARG A 93 -12.09 -14.50 5.51
N LYS A 94 -12.15 -13.97 6.73
CA LYS A 94 -13.04 -12.86 7.11
C LYS A 94 -12.55 -11.53 6.53
N ILE A 95 -13.04 -11.19 5.34
CA ILE A 95 -12.65 -9.99 4.58
C ILE A 95 -13.71 -8.89 4.57
N GLU A 96 -14.79 -9.02 5.33
CA GLU A 96 -15.96 -8.14 5.28
C GLU A 96 -15.61 -6.69 5.62
N ARG A 97 -14.66 -6.48 6.55
CA ARG A 97 -14.15 -5.13 6.89
C ARG A 97 -13.44 -4.44 5.72
N PHE A 98 -12.99 -5.22 4.72
CA PHE A 98 -12.29 -4.72 3.53
C PHE A 98 -13.22 -4.57 2.32
N ALA A 99 -14.53 -4.74 2.48
CA ALA A 99 -15.48 -4.69 1.39
C ALA A 99 -15.31 -3.44 0.52
N VAL A 100 -15.38 -3.62 -0.80
CA VAL A 100 -15.09 -2.60 -1.80
C VAL A 100 -16.12 -1.46 -1.83
N ASP A 101 -17.30 -1.72 -1.29
CA ASP A 101 -18.45 -0.83 -1.22
C ASP A 101 -18.66 -0.22 0.18
N ARG A 102 -17.73 -0.43 1.13
CA ARG A 102 -17.87 0.10 2.50
C ARG A 102 -17.91 1.64 2.63
N PHE A 103 -17.68 2.35 1.52
CA PHE A 103 -17.72 3.81 1.44
C PHE A 103 -18.73 4.34 0.41
N LEU A 104 -19.50 3.45 -0.23
CA LEU A 104 -20.49 3.80 -1.25
C LEU A 104 -21.88 3.99 -0.67
#